data_AF-A0A1V5HW87-F1
#
_entry.id   AF-A0A1V5HW87-F1
#
_cell.length_a   1.000
_cell.length_b   1.000
_cell.length_c   1.000
_cell.angle_alpha   90.00
_cell.angle_beta   90.00
_cell.angle_gamma   90.00
#
_symmetry.space_group_name_H-M   'P 1'
#
loop_
_entity.id
_entity.type
_entity.pdbx_description
1 polymer ?
#
loop_
_entity_poly.entity_id
_entity_poly.type
_entity_poly.pdbx_seq_one_letter_code
_entity_poly.pdbx_strand_id
1 'polypeptide(L)' 'MSGEDLGHVCGRCYESTSRLFPAKCSEKPEALVGVPVGQYHCPDCGAMVLAGVLHPQVCSECLLTLRSDP' A
#
# COMPACT_ATOMS: atom_id res chain seq x y z
N MET A 1 22.58 -10.29 14.05
CA MET A 1 21.95 -9.09 13.48
C MET A 1 20.49 -9.48 13.22
N SER A 2 19.59 -9.15 14.15
CA SER A 2 18.16 -9.42 14.00
C SER A 2 17.65 -8.58 12.84
N GLY A 3 17.25 -9.24 11.76
CA GLY A 3 16.69 -8.60 10.57
C GLY A 3 15.59 -7.64 10.99
N GLU A 4 15.76 -6.39 10.61
CA GLU A 4 14.92 -5.28 11.02
C GLU A 4 13.48 -5.57 10.60
N ASP A 5 12.61 -5.60 11.61
CA ASP A 5 11.16 -5.75 11.51
C ASP A 5 10.65 -4.52 10.75
N LEU A 6 10.65 -4.59 9.42
CA LEU A 6 10.23 -3.52 8.52
C LEU A 6 8.75 -3.24 8.76
N GLY A 7 8.50 -2.31 9.68
CA GLY A 7 7.34 -1.44 9.72
C GLY A 7 6.02 -2.15 9.58
N HIS A 8 5.49 -2.58 10.72
CA HIS A 8 4.08 -2.86 10.97
C HIS A 8 3.21 -1.60 10.76
N VAL A 9 3.28 -0.92 9.61
CA VAL A 9 2.58 0.34 9.34
C VAL A 9 1.70 0.19 8.10
N CYS A 10 0.45 0.63 8.21
CA CYS A 10 -0.49 0.60 7.10
C CYS A 10 -0.09 1.59 5.99
N GLY A 11 0.01 1.14 4.74
CA GLY A 11 0.34 2.01 3.60
C GLY A 11 -0.72 3.07 3.25
N ARG A 12 -1.92 3.01 3.85
CA ARG A 12 -3.00 3.99 3.65
C ARG A 12 -3.14 4.98 4.79
N CYS A 13 -3.34 4.49 6.03
CA CYS A 13 -3.58 5.34 7.19
C CYS A 13 -2.34 5.63 8.02
N TYR A 14 -1.21 4.98 7.73
CA TYR A 14 0.06 5.10 8.47
C TYR A 14 -0.02 4.72 9.95
N GLU A 15 -1.09 4.07 10.37
CA GLU A 15 -1.21 3.55 11.73
C GLU A 15 -0.35 2.30 11.91
N SER A 16 0.28 2.19 13.08
CA SER A 16 1.07 1.02 13.45
C SER A 16 0.15 -0.14 13.84
N THR A 17 0.28 -1.29 13.18
CA THR A 17 -0.54 -2.47 13.38
C THR A 17 0.23 -3.77 13.13
N SER A 18 0.03 -4.75 14.00
CA SER A 18 0.62 -6.09 13.86
C SER A 18 0.05 -6.92 12.72
N ARG A 19 -1.01 -6.44 12.03
CA ARG A 19 -1.71 -7.19 10.99
C ARG A 19 -1.89 -6.36 9.72
N LEU A 20 -1.00 -6.61 8.77
CA LEU A 20 -1.04 -6.04 7.43
C LEU A 20 -1.46 -7.11 6.42
N PHE A 21 -2.19 -6.68 5.41
CA PHE A 21 -2.72 -7.54 4.35
C PHE A 21 -2.28 -6.99 2.98
N PRO A 22 -1.95 -7.86 2.01
CA PRO A 22 -1.72 -7.42 0.64
C PRO A 22 -2.91 -6.62 0.12
N ALA A 23 -2.63 -5.46 -0.48
CA ALA A 23 -3.66 -4.66 -1.12
C ALA A 23 -4.20 -5.42 -2.34
N LYS A 24 -5.53 -5.58 -2.43
CA LYS A 24 -6.20 -6.26 -3.54
C LYS A 24 -6.54 -5.28 -4.66
N CYS A 25 -5.55 -4.50 -5.07
CA CYS A 25 -5.69 -3.46 -6.08
C CYS A 25 -5.39 -4.01 -7.48
N SER A 26 -6.12 -3.51 -8.46
CA SER A 26 -5.83 -3.70 -9.88
C SER A 26 -4.52 -3.01 -10.24
N GLU A 27 -4.24 -1.87 -9.59
CA GLU A 27 -2.98 -1.15 -9.84
C GLU A 27 -1.73 -1.93 -9.44
N LYS A 28 -0.71 -1.81 -10.30
CA LYS A 28 0.61 -2.47 -10.19
C LYS A 28 1.72 -1.43 -10.29
N PRO A 29 1.97 -0.64 -9.23
CA PRO A 29 3.05 0.36 -9.23
C PRO A 29 4.41 -0.26 -9.55
N GLU A 30 4.64 -1.52 -9.18
CA GLU A 30 5.86 -2.26 -9.51
C GLU A 30 6.12 -2.41 -11.02
N ALA A 31 5.08 -2.33 -11.86
CA ALA A 31 5.22 -2.40 -13.32
C ALA A 31 5.63 -1.04 -13.94
N LEU A 32 5.66 0.03 -13.16
CA LEU A 32 5.93 1.39 -13.59
C LEU A 32 7.41 1.79 -13.49
N VAL A 33 8.33 0.82 -13.48
CA VAL A 33 9.78 1.11 -13.44
C VAL A 33 10.17 1.94 -14.66
N GLY A 34 10.81 3.09 -14.42
CA GLY A 34 11.35 3.97 -15.46
C GLY A 34 10.33 4.91 -16.10
N VAL A 35 9.05 4.85 -15.72
CA VAL A 35 8.09 5.88 -16.13
C VAL A 35 8.32 7.17 -15.33
N PRO A 36 8.00 8.37 -15.86
CA PRO A 36 8.20 9.64 -15.17
C PRO A 36 7.13 9.92 -14.10
N VAL A 37 6.66 8.88 -13.41
CA VAL A 37 5.74 8.96 -12.27
C VAL A 37 6.58 8.63 -11.03
N GLY A 38 6.66 9.56 -10.09
CA GLY A 38 7.33 9.30 -8.80
C GLY A 38 6.38 8.58 -7.85
N GLN A 39 5.78 9.35 -6.94
CA GLN A 39 4.79 8.88 -5.99
C GLN A 39 3.37 9.33 -6.37
N TYR A 40 2.37 8.51 -6.09
CA TYR A 40 0.96 8.84 -6.28
C TYR A 40 0.07 8.07 -5.31
N HIS A 41 -1.19 8.46 -5.16
CA HIS A 41 -2.17 7.66 -4.41
C HIS A 41 -2.78 6.60 -5.31
N CYS A 42 -2.76 5.34 -4.89
CA CYS A 42 -3.46 4.27 -5.57
C CYS A 42 -4.96 4.61 -5.63
N PRO A 43 -5.61 4.63 -6.81
CA PRO A 43 -7.02 4.95 -6.94
C PRO A 43 -7.92 3.90 -6.26
N ASP A 44 -7.46 2.64 -6.18
CA ASP A 44 -8.24 1.54 -5.63
C ASP A 44 -8.25 1.53 -4.10
N CYS A 45 -7.12 1.87 -3.45
CA CYS A 45 -7.00 1.76 -2.00
C CYS A 45 -6.62 3.05 -1.27
N GLY A 46 -6.28 4.11 -1.99
CA GLY A 46 -5.80 5.36 -1.41
C GLY A 46 -4.42 5.29 -0.75
N ALA A 47 -3.72 4.16 -0.78
CA ALA A 47 -2.35 4.07 -0.27
C ALA A 47 -1.41 4.92 -1.12
N MET A 48 -0.42 5.55 -0.51
CA MET A 48 0.65 6.20 -1.26
C MET A 48 1.59 5.14 -1.80
N VAL A 49 1.74 5.11 -3.12
CA VAL A 49 2.58 4.16 -3.83
C VAL A 49 3.71 4.89 -4.55
N LEU A 50 4.83 4.19 -4.73
CA LEU A 50 5.99 4.66 -5.46
C LEU A 50 6.14 3.82 -6.72
N ALA A 51 6.22 4.46 -7.89
CA ALA A 51 6.39 3.75 -9.15
C ALA A 51 7.69 2.93 -9.13
N GLY A 52 7.60 1.70 -9.65
CA GLY A 52 8.68 0.72 -9.62
C GLY A 52 8.88 0.02 -8.27
N VAL A 53 8.05 0.30 -7.26
CA VAL A 53 8.08 -0.38 -5.96
C VAL A 53 6.80 -1.17 -5.74
N LEU A 54 6.93 -2.32 -5.07
CA LEU A 54 5.80 -3.18 -4.72
C LEU A 54 4.73 -2.38 -3.96
N HIS A 55 3.47 -2.59 -4.32
CA HIS A 55 2.35 -1.98 -3.64
C HIS A 55 2.39 -2.29 -2.12
N PRO A 56 2.31 -1.27 -1.23
CA PRO A 56 2.36 -1.48 0.21
C PRO A 56 1.13 -2.24 0.72
N GLN A 57 1.31 -2.93 1.84
CA GLN A 57 0.23 -3.62 2.53
C GLN A 57 -0.64 -2.62 3.33
N VAL A 58 -1.88 -3.01 3.61
CA VAL A 58 -2.85 -2.18 4.34
C VAL A 58 -3.44 -2.93 5.54
N CYS A 59 -3.88 -2.19 6.56
CA CYS A 59 -4.55 -2.77 7.72
C CYS A 59 -5.95 -3.29 7.38
N SER A 60 -6.50 -4.17 8.23
CA SER A 60 -7.83 -4.75 8.02
C SER A 60 -8.95 -3.71 7.92
N GLU A 61 -8.91 -2.67 8.74
CA GLU A 61 -9.90 -1.58 8.74
C GLU A 61 -9.88 -0.84 7.40
N CYS A 62 -8.69 -0.46 6.92
CA CYS A 62 -8.54 0.18 5.62
C CYS A 62 -8.95 -0.72 4.47
N LEU A 63 -8.78 -2.04 4.57
CA LEU A 63 -9.23 -2.97 3.53
C LEU A 63 -10.76 -3.11 3.47
N LEU A 64 -11.44 -3.02 4.63
CA LEU A 64 -12.89 -3.13 4.72
C LEU A 64 -13.60 -1.86 4.23
N THR A 65 -13.04 -0.68 4.50
CA THR A 65 -13.65 0.59 4.08
C THR A 65 -13.62 0.82 2.57
N LEU A 66 -12.71 0.15 1.84
CA LEU A 66 -12.66 0.22 0.36
C LEU A 66 -13.86 -0.42 -0.33
N ARG A 67 -14.65 -1.22 0.39
CA ARG A 67 -15.87 -1.83 -0.16
C ARG A 67 -17.10 -0.94 -0.01
N SER A 68 -16.93 0.23 0.61
CA SER A 68 -18.04 1.09 1.04
C SER A 68 -18.10 2.43 0.30
N ASP A 69 -17.11 2.76 -0.53
CA ASP A 69 -17.21 3.89 -1.47
C ASP A 69 -17.81 3.37 -2.80
N PRO A 70 -18.93 3.95 -3.27
CA PRO A 70 -19.57 3.57 -4.53
C PRO A 70 -18.76 3.92 -5.79
#